data_AF-X8E3W6-F1
#
_entry.id   AF-X8E3W6-F1
#
_cell.length_a   1.000
_cell.length_b   1.000
_cell.length_c   1.000
_cell.angle_alpha   90.00
_cell.angle_beta   90.00
_cell.angle_gamma   90.00
#
_symmetry.space_group_name_H-M   'P 1'
#
loop_
_entity.id
_entity.type
_entity.pdbx_description
1 polymer ?
#
loop_
_entity_poly.entity_id
_entity_poly.type
_entity_poly.pdbx_seq_one_letter_code
_entity_poly.pdbx_strand_id
1 'polypeptide(L)' 'MGSLIDDEMLNAFAVVAELDQLAAKIRDRCDGVVDRVMPSLPARLSETAVCGVLEELRAKPRQ' A
#
# COMPACT_ATOMS: atom_id res chain seq x y z
N MET A 1 -0.31 -5.76 -23.16
CA MET A 1 0.64 -5.12 -22.22
C MET A 1 0.82 -5.89 -20.91
N GLY A 2 -0.21 -6.59 -20.37
CA GLY A 2 -0.07 -7.36 -19.12
C GLY A 2 0.77 -8.64 -19.16
N SER A 3 1.40 -8.99 -20.29
CA SER A 3 2.29 -10.16 -20.40
C SER A 3 3.79 -9.81 -20.32
N LEU A 4 4.12 -8.52 -20.25
CA LEU A 4 5.50 -8.00 -20.13
C LEU A 4 5.79 -7.41 -18.75
N ILE A 5 4.75 -7.18 -17.96
CA ILE A 5 4.84 -6.61 -16.63
C ILE A 5 4.34 -7.70 -15.68
N ASP A 6 5.26 -8.30 -14.95
CA ASP A 6 4.97 -9.27 -13.90
C ASP A 6 4.89 -8.59 -12.52
N ASP A 7 4.52 -9.37 -11.51
CA ASP A 7 4.40 -8.89 -10.14
C ASP A 7 5.75 -8.43 -9.57
N GLU A 8 6.85 -9.02 -10.00
CA GLU A 8 8.20 -8.62 -9.57
C GLU A 8 8.48 -7.19 -10.02
N MET A 9 8.27 -6.91 -11.31
CA MET A 9 8.42 -5.58 -11.89
C MET A 9 7.47 -4.59 -11.21
N LEU A 10 6.21 -4.94 -10.99
CA LEU A 10 5.26 -4.03 -10.31
C LEU A 10 5.70 -3.70 -8.88
N ASN A 11 6.13 -4.69 -8.10
CA ASN A 11 6.52 -4.48 -6.70
C ASN A 11 7.81 -3.66 -6.56
N ALA A 12 8.67 -3.65 -7.58
CA ALA A 12 9.86 -2.79 -7.63
C ALA A 12 9.50 -1.29 -7.70
N PHE A 13 8.35 -0.92 -8.29
CA PHE A 13 7.97 0.50 -8.46
C PHE A 13 6.79 0.95 -7.58
N ALA A 14 5.89 0.04 -7.24
CA ALA A 14 4.67 0.34 -6.49
C ALA A 14 4.44 -0.69 -5.38
N VAL A 15 3.55 -0.35 -4.45
CA VAL A 15 2.99 -1.33 -3.52
C VAL A 15 1.72 -1.89 -4.15
N VAL A 16 1.72 -3.20 -4.39
CA VAL A 16 0.54 -3.95 -4.87
C VAL A 16 0.19 -5.00 -3.85
N ALA A 17 -1.02 -4.94 -3.30
CA ALA A 17 -1.50 -5.84 -2.26
C ALA A 17 -3.03 -5.87 -2.22
N GLU A 18 -3.56 -6.91 -1.58
CA GLU A 18 -4.94 -6.91 -1.10
C GLU A 18 -5.13 -5.86 0.01
N LEU A 19 -6.37 -5.41 0.21
CA LEU A 19 -6.67 -4.29 1.10
C LEU A 19 -6.18 -4.50 2.54
N ASP A 20 -6.27 -5.73 3.05
CA ASP A 20 -5.85 -6.15 4.39
C ASP A 20 -4.33 -6.30 4.56
N GLN A 21 -3.59 -6.27 3.44
CA GLN A 21 -2.12 -6.36 3.42
C GLN A 21 -1.47 -5.04 3.05
N LEU A 22 -2.25 -4.09 2.52
CA LEU A 22 -1.75 -2.88 1.89
C LEU A 22 -0.96 -2.01 2.87
N ALA A 23 -1.47 -1.81 4.09
CA ALA A 23 -0.77 -0.97 5.06
C ALA A 23 0.55 -1.60 5.54
N ALA A 24 0.60 -2.93 5.70
CA ALA A 24 1.82 -3.66 6.02
C ALA A 24 2.88 -3.50 4.92
N LYS A 25 2.51 -3.72 3.66
CA LYS A 25 3.45 -3.55 2.53
C LYS A 25 3.93 -2.10 2.35
N ILE A 26 3.07 -1.11 2.61
CA ILE A 26 3.48 0.30 2.60
C ILE A 26 4.53 0.56 3.69
N ARG A 27 4.34 0.01 4.90
CA ARG A 27 5.33 0.12 5.98
C ARG A 27 6.65 -0.54 5.58
N ASP A 28 6.63 -1.80 5.16
CA ASP A 28 7.84 -2.54 4.76
C ASP A 28 8.64 -1.81 3.66
N ARG A 29 7.94 -1.14 2.73
CA ARG A 29 8.56 -0.40 1.63
C ARG A 29 9.21 0.91 2.07
N CYS A 30 8.66 1.57 3.09
CA CYS A 30 9.00 2.95 3.44
C CYS A 30 9.71 3.10 4.79
N ASP A 31 9.73 2.05 5.62
CA ASP A 31 10.36 2.07 6.94
C ASP A 31 11.84 2.45 6.85
N GLY A 32 12.23 3.44 7.64
CA GLY A 32 13.58 4.01 7.64
C GLY A 32 13.99 4.77 6.36
N VAL A 33 13.13 4.88 5.34
CA VAL A 33 13.44 5.57 4.07
C VAL A 33 12.81 6.96 4.01
N VAL A 34 11.57 7.12 4.48
CA VAL A 34 10.83 8.39 4.46
C VAL A 34 10.01 8.58 5.73
N ASP A 35 9.85 9.84 6.16
CA ASP A 35 9.06 10.17 7.35
C ASP A 35 7.54 10.12 7.12
N ARG A 36 7.09 10.30 5.87
CA ARG A 36 5.67 10.38 5.51
C ARG A 36 5.40 9.80 4.13
N VAL A 37 4.24 9.15 4.00
CA VAL A 37 3.68 8.66 2.73
C VAL A 37 2.32 9.29 2.44
N MET A 38 2.02 9.52 1.16
CA MET A 38 0.71 9.95 0.66
C MET A 38 0.25 9.02 -0.47
N PRO A 39 -0.35 7.86 -0.16
CA PRO A 39 -0.71 6.89 -1.18
C PRO A 39 -1.88 7.38 -2.04
N SER A 40 -1.77 7.21 -3.36
CA SER A 40 -2.90 7.31 -4.28
C SER A 40 -3.61 5.97 -4.35
N LEU A 41 -4.89 5.93 -4.00
CA LEU A 41 -5.71 4.72 -4.04
C LEU A 41 -6.61 4.71 -5.30
N PRO A 42 -6.94 3.53 -5.86
CA PRO A 42 -7.82 3.45 -7.02
C PRO A 42 -9.18 4.09 -6.77
N ALA A 43 -9.65 4.92 -7.72
CA ALA A 43 -10.90 5.68 -7.59
C ALA A 43 -12.18 4.82 -7.44
N ARG A 44 -12.09 3.51 -7.72
CA ARG A 44 -13.22 2.57 -7.58
C ARG A 44 -13.37 2.00 -6.18
N LEU A 45 -12.40 2.21 -5.29
CA LEU A 45 -12.53 1.76 -3.90
C LEU A 45 -13.64 2.52 -3.20
N SER A 46 -14.42 1.82 -2.39
CA SER A 46 -15.42 2.44 -1.55
C SER A 46 -14.76 3.31 -0.48
N GLU A 47 -15.49 4.32 0.00
CA GLU A 47 -15.03 5.15 1.11
C GLU A 47 -14.68 4.31 2.35
N THR A 48 -15.48 3.28 2.65
CA THR A 48 -15.21 2.33 3.74
C THR A 48 -13.87 1.61 3.58
N ALA A 49 -13.53 1.17 2.36
CA ALA A 49 -12.24 0.52 2.09
C ALA A 49 -11.07 1.51 2.26
N VAL A 50 -11.22 2.74 1.78
CA VAL A 50 -10.21 3.80 1.94
C VAL A 50 -10.00 4.12 3.41
N CYS A 51 -11.08 4.31 4.18
CA CYS A 51 -11.00 4.56 5.62
C CYS A 51 -10.30 3.43 6.36
N GLY A 52 -10.63 2.16 6.06
CA GLY A 52 -9.97 1.00 6.67
C GLY A 52 -8.46 0.97 6.45
N VAL A 53 -8.01 1.22 5.21
CA VAL A 53 -6.57 1.31 4.89
C VAL A 53 -5.90 2.46 5.65
N LEU A 54 -6.54 3.63 5.71
CA LEU A 54 -6.00 4.79 6.44
C LEU A 54 -5.93 4.56 7.94
N GLU A 55 -6.93 3.91 8.52
CA GLU A 55 -6.94 3.51 9.94
C GLU A 55 -5.79 2.54 10.23
N GLU A 56 -5.59 1.53 9.39
CA GLU A 56 -4.51 0.56 9.56
C GLU A 56 -3.11 1.19 9.39
N LEU A 57 -2.94 2.13 8.45
CA LEU A 57 -1.70 2.87 8.26
C LEU A 57 -1.37 3.79 9.45
N ARG A 58 -2.38 4.37 10.08
CA ARG A 58 -2.23 5.27 11.25
C ARG A 58 -2.05 4.51 12.55
N ALA A 59 -2.49 3.25 12.61
CA ALA A 59 -2.26 2.40 13.77
C ALA A 59 -0.76 2.25 14.01
N LYS A 60 -0.32 2.37 15.27
CA LYS A 60 1.08 2.11 15.63
C LYS A 60 1.42 0.68 15.22
N PRO A 61 2.57 0.43 14.54
CA PRO A 61 3.03 -0.92 14.30
C PRO A 61 3.10 -1.65 15.63
N ARG A 62 2.50 -2.85 15.69
CA ARG A 62 2.59 -3.73 16.85
C ARG A 62 4.07 -4.12 16.93
N GLN A 63 4.76 -3.66 18.00
CA GLN A 63 6.16 -4.01 18.26
C GLN A 63 6.33 -5.51 18.45
#